data_AF-A0A920P886-F1
#
_entry.id   AF-A0A920P886-F1
#
_cell.length_a   1.000
_cell.length_b   1.000
_cell.length_c   1.000
_cell.angle_alpha   90.00
_cell.angle_beta   90.00
_cell.angle_gamma   90.00
#
_symmetry.space_group_name_H-M   'P 1'
#
loop_
_entity.id
_entity.type
_entity.pdbx_description
1 polymer ?
#
loop_
_entity_poly.entity_id
_entity_poly.type
_entity_poly.pdbx_seq_one_letter_code
_entity_poly.pdbx_strand_id
1 'polypeptide(L)' 'MLLLVGGLELTTKTNDKIRNLAIIAHVDHGKTTLVDALLKQGKVFKDHQQVGELIMDVNPLEG' A
#
# COMPACT_ATOMS: atom_id res chain seq x y z
N MET A 1 1.37 2.40 -52.57
CA MET A 1 1.67 1.40 -51.53
C MET A 1 2.64 2.03 -50.54
N LEU A 2 2.12 2.59 -49.45
CA LEU A 2 2.90 3.01 -48.31
C LEU A 2 2.08 2.59 -47.08
N LEU A 3 2.54 1.55 -46.38
CA LEU A 3 1.91 1.09 -45.15
C LEU A 3 2.25 2.08 -44.03
N LEU A 4 1.26 2.85 -43.58
CA LEU A 4 1.28 3.46 -42.26
C LEU A 4 1.02 2.33 -41.26
N VAL A 5 2.09 1.73 -40.74
CA VAL A 5 1.99 0.92 -39.52
C VAL A 5 1.79 1.91 -38.38
N GLY A 6 0.53 2.08 -37.98
CA GLY A 6 0.16 2.90 -36.83
C GLY A 6 0.95 2.42 -35.61
N GLY A 7 1.81 3.30 -35.08
CA GLY A 7 2.50 3.06 -33.84
C GLY A 7 1.48 2.85 -32.73
N LEU A 8 1.57 1.73 -32.01
CA LEU A 8 0.85 1.58 -30.75
C LEU A 8 1.40 2.63 -29.79
N GLU A 9 0.63 3.68 -29.54
CA GLU A 9 0.91 4.59 -28.45
C GLU A 9 0.58 3.88 -27.14
N LEU A 10 1.62 3.42 -26.44
CA LEU A 10 1.50 2.86 -25.10
C LEU A 10 1.12 3.98 -24.12
N THR A 11 -0.17 4.20 -23.94
CA THR A 11 -0.69 5.11 -22.92
C THR A 11 -0.57 4.45 -21.55
N THR A 12 0.42 4.87 -20.76
CA THR A 12 0.52 4.48 -19.35
C THR A 12 -0.63 5.15 -18.60
N LYS A 13 -1.64 4.37 -18.24
CA LYS A 13 -2.80 4.85 -17.48
C LYS A 13 -2.37 5.13 -16.04
N THR A 14 -1.98 6.38 -15.73
CA THR A 14 -1.68 6.82 -14.38
C THR A 14 -2.96 7.24 -13.66
N ASN A 15 -3.10 6.85 -12.39
CA ASN A 15 -4.20 7.30 -11.53
C ASN A 15 -3.64 8.27 -10.50
N ASP A 16 -3.91 9.57 -10.68
CA ASP A 16 -3.35 10.64 -9.85
C ASP A 16 -3.82 10.59 -8.38
N LYS A 17 -4.85 9.78 -8.09
CA LYS A 17 -5.39 9.59 -6.73
C LYS A 17 -4.64 8.51 -5.94
N ILE A 18 -3.77 7.72 -6.57
CA ILE A 18 -3.02 6.64 -5.91
C ILE A 18 -1.61 7.13 -5.55
N ARG A 19 -1.19 6.88 -4.31
CA ARG A 19 0.15 7.19 -3.81
C ARG A 19 0.79 5.92 -3.27
N ASN A 20 1.88 5.50 -3.90
CA ASN A 20 2.73 4.42 -3.40
C ASN A 20 3.67 4.99 -2.34
N LEU A 21 3.71 4.40 -1.16
CA LEU A 21 4.53 4.83 -0.03
C LEU A 21 5.29 3.62 0.55
N ALA A 22 6.51 3.86 1.02
CA ALA A 22 7.31 2.88 1.76
C ALA A 22 7.76 3.50 3.08
N ILE A 23 7.61 2.77 4.18
CA ILE A 23 8.02 3.20 5.52
C ILE A 23 9.29 2.44 5.89
N ILE A 24 10.39 3.16 6.08
CA ILE A 24 11.69 2.59 6.44
C ILE A 24 12.16 3.29 7.72
N ALA A 25 12.51 2.49 8.72
CA ALA A 25 13.05 2.97 9.98
C ALA A 25 13.91 1.87 10.62
N HIS A 26 14.77 2.28 11.54
CA HIS A 26 15.58 1.37 12.36
C HIS A 26 14.69 0.45 13.23
N VAL A 27 15.29 -0.57 13.86
CA VAL A 27 14.59 -1.45 14.81
C VAL A 27 13.99 -0.61 15.96
N ASP A 28 12.85 -1.05 16.50
CA ASP A 28 12.11 -0.40 17.59
C ASP A 28 11.56 1.02 17.33
N HIS A 29 11.60 1.50 16.09
CA HIS A 29 11.06 2.82 15.73
C HIS A 29 9.54 2.82 15.45
N GLY A 30 8.82 1.78 15.88
CA GLY A 30 7.35 1.75 15.82
C GLY A 30 6.75 1.77 14.41
N LYS A 31 7.44 1.18 13.42
CA LYS A 31 6.94 1.11 12.02
C LYS A 31 5.55 0.48 11.95
N THR A 32 5.38 -0.66 12.63
CA THR A 32 4.10 -1.38 12.67
C THR A 32 3.01 -0.53 13.31
N THR A 33 3.30 0.07 14.48
CA THR A 33 2.39 0.99 15.17
C THR A 33 1.92 2.16 14.29
N LEU A 34 2.83 2.76 13.51
CA LEU A 34 2.49 3.84 12.59
C LEU A 34 1.56 3.34 11.47
N VAL A 35 1.84 2.16 10.90
CA VAL A 35 1.00 1.55 9.86
C VAL A 35 -0.40 1.24 10.40
N ASP A 36 -0.49 0.68 11.60
CA ASP A 36 -1.78 0.34 12.22
C ASP A 36 -2.64 1.59 12.46
N ALA A 37 -2.03 2.69 12.92
CA ALA A 37 -2.71 3.97 13.07
C ALA A 37 -3.24 4.52 11.72
N LEU A 38 -2.43 4.44 10.66
CA LEU A 38 -2.83 4.85 9.31
C LEU A 38 -4.01 4.01 8.78
N LEU A 39 -4.00 2.69 8.98
CA LEU A 39 -5.09 1.81 8.54
C LEU A 39 -6.39 2.07 9.33
N LYS A 40 -6.29 2.31 10.64
CA LYS A 40 -7.43 2.68 11.50
C LYS A 40 -8.03 4.02 11.07
N GLN A 41 -7.19 5.04 10.86
CA GLN A 41 -7.65 6.37 10.42
C GLN A 41 -8.23 6.35 9.00
N GLY A 42 -7.66 5.53 8.10
CA GLY A 42 -8.11 5.37 6.73
C GLY A 42 -9.43 4.61 6.57
N LYS A 43 -10.03 4.11 7.66
CA LYS A 43 -11.26 3.29 7.66
C LYS A 43 -11.19 2.12 6.69
N VAL A 44 -10.03 1.46 6.62
CA VAL A 44 -9.78 0.32 5.72
C VAL A 44 -10.61 -0.90 6.11
N PHE A 45 -10.93 -1.05 7.39
CA PHE A 45 -11.72 -2.15 7.94
C PHE A 45 -13.17 -1.75 8.18
N LYS A 46 -14.08 -2.72 8.10
CA LYS A 46 -15.51 -2.52 8.43
C LYS A 46 -15.69 -2.44 9.95
N ASP A 47 -16.72 -1.73 10.40
CA ASP A 47 -16.99 -1.49 11.83
C ASP A 47 -17.11 -2.77 12.70
N HIS A 48 -17.49 -3.90 12.10
CA HIS A 48 -17.64 -5.20 12.79
C HIS A 48 -16.47 -6.16 12.57
N GLN A 49 -15.43 -5.73 11.84
CA GLN A 49 -14.26 -6.56 11.59
C GLN A 49 -13.32 -6.46 12.79
N GLN A 50 -13.15 -7.57 13.52
CA GLN A 50 -12.11 -7.64 14.54
C GLN A 50 -10.76 -7.67 13.84
N VAL A 51 -9.95 -6.65 14.08
CA VAL A 51 -8.57 -6.54 13.59
C VAL A 51 -7.68 -6.45 14.82
N GLY A 52 -6.64 -7.28 14.87
CA GLY A 52 -5.67 -7.28 15.96
C GLY A 52 -4.82 -6.00 16.00
N GLU A 53 -3.88 -5.93 16.94
CA GLU A 53 -3.06 -4.72 17.14
C GLU A 53 -1.94 -4.54 16.11
N LEU A 54 -1.40 -5.62 15.53
CA LEU A 54 -0.31 -5.61 14.54
C LEU A 54 -0.83 -6.17 13.20
N ILE A 55 -1.53 -5.34 12.44
CA ILE A 55 -2.39 -5.82 11.34
C ILE A 55 -1.56 -6.32 10.15
N MET A 56 -0.35 -5.80 10.00
CA MET A 56 0.55 -6.09 8.88
C MET A 56 1.68 -7.05 9.25
N ASP A 57 1.79 -7.44 10.53
CA ASP A 57 2.84 -8.34 10.97
C ASP A 57 2.37 -9.81 10.90
N VAL A 58 3.02 -10.58 10.06
CA VAL A 58 2.76 -12.02 9.87
C VAL A 58 3.91 -12.87 10.40
N ASN A 59 4.95 -12.26 11.00
CA ASN A 59 6.14 -13.00 11.38
C ASN A 59 6.12 -13.37 12.88
N PRO A 60 6.22 -14.66 13.26
CA PRO A 60 6.15 -15.11 14.67
C PRO A 60 7.37 -14.78 15.54
N LEU A 61 8.37 -14.06 15.01
CA LEU A 61 9.70 -13.93 15.64
C LEU A 61 9.85 -12.73 16.59
N GLU A 62 8.81 -11.92 16.78
CA GLU A 62 8.83 -10.76 17.69
C GLU A 62 8.20 -11.06 19.07
N GLY A 63 8.24 -12.33 19.51
CA GLY A 63 7.76 -12.78 20.82
C GLY A 63 8.81 -12.78 21.93
#